data_AF-A0A1E8BLQ2-F1
#
_entry.id   AF-A0A1E8BLQ2-F1
#
_cell.length_a   1.000
_cell.length_b   1.000
_cell.length_c   1.000
_cell.angle_alpha   90.00
_cell.angle_beta   90.00
_cell.angle_gamma   90.00
#
_symmetry.space_group_name_H-M   'P 1'
#
loop_
_entity.id
_entity.type
_entity.pdbx_description
1 polymer ?
#
loop_
_entity_poly.entity_id
_entity_poly.type
_entity_poly.pdbx_seq_one_letter_code
_entity_poly.pdbx_strand_id
1 'polypeptide(L)'
;MKYMIRIAGVMLTIFLFVTACSNGEQIKEISHIEPGVFKKYTGTYVGNNSDVFAIVKNLPGGETVQSINLKNEKIAVKYGEKKSGNLTEDIIETYWFDERDTMKKNFLFNAIYLAILVPNAKGYDFQVENQSFALKREEHLPILYKEFNDLPKDDLIWNKGIVMNFFYGNQEKIEKLVNNKDFRKQFFDEHSVRESK
;
A
#
# COMPACT_ATOMS: atom_id res chain seq x y z
N MET A 1 7.81 -62.15 7.13
CA MET A 1 6.92 -60.96 7.08
C MET A 1 6.96 -60.20 8.41
N LYS A 2 7.98 -59.39 8.69
CA LYS A 2 8.03 -58.51 9.89
C LYS A 2 8.76 -57.17 9.68
N TYR A 3 9.15 -56.85 8.44
CA TYR A 3 9.92 -55.63 8.14
C TYR A 3 9.19 -54.60 7.27
N MET A 4 7.96 -54.88 6.83
CA MET A 4 7.18 -53.95 5.98
C MET A 4 6.23 -53.02 6.75
N ILE A 5 6.24 -53.04 8.08
CA ILE A 5 5.33 -52.19 8.90
C ILE A 5 6.06 -50.99 9.51
N ARG A 6 7.41 -50.90 9.42
CA ARG A 6 8.17 -49.79 10.03
C ARG A 6 8.43 -48.59 9.12
N ILE A 7 8.14 -48.67 7.82
CA ILE A 7 8.33 -47.55 6.89
C ILE A 7 7.02 -46.76 6.68
N ALA A 8 5.86 -47.36 6.98
CA ALA A 8 4.56 -46.71 6.89
C ALA A 8 4.28 -45.70 8.02
N GLY A 9 5.08 -45.71 9.11
CA GLY A 9 4.91 -44.81 10.26
C GLY A 9 5.77 -43.54 10.23
N VAL A 10 6.71 -43.42 9.29
CA VAL A 10 7.64 -42.27 9.21
C VAL A 10 7.31 -41.31 8.06
N MET A 11 6.46 -41.74 7.12
CA MET A 11 6.01 -40.90 5.99
C MET A 11 4.68 -40.18 6.21
N LEU A 12 4.10 -40.22 7.42
CA LEU A 12 2.79 -39.61 7.73
C LEU A 12 2.86 -38.45 8.73
N THR A 13 4.01 -37.79 8.85
CA THR A 13 4.23 -36.72 9.85
C THR A 13 4.90 -35.45 9.30
N ILE A 14 5.05 -35.32 7.98
CA ILE A 14 5.67 -34.11 7.37
C ILE A 14 4.70 -33.32 6.48
N PHE A 15 3.48 -33.81 6.26
CA PHE A 15 2.44 -33.09 5.49
C PHE A 15 1.39 -32.39 6.38
N LEU A 16 1.83 -31.89 7.54
CA LEU A 16 1.14 -30.78 8.19
C LEU A 16 1.77 -29.48 7.69
N PHE A 17 1.58 -29.19 6.39
CA PHE A 17 1.44 -27.80 5.98
C PHE A 17 0.17 -27.32 6.67
N VAL A 18 0.36 -26.84 7.90
CA VAL A 18 -0.63 -26.04 8.59
C VAL A 18 -0.76 -24.79 7.73
N THR A 19 -1.60 -24.82 6.71
CA THR A 19 -2.30 -23.62 6.28
C THR A 19 -3.14 -23.25 7.47
N ALA A 20 -2.53 -22.51 8.40
CA ALA A 20 -3.24 -21.70 9.34
C ALA A 20 -3.98 -20.67 8.48
N CYS A 21 -5.14 -21.07 7.93
CA CYS A 21 -6.23 -20.16 7.67
C CYS A 21 -6.72 -19.71 9.05
N SER A 22 -5.89 -18.92 9.75
CA SER A 22 -6.38 -18.15 10.86
C SER A 22 -7.34 -17.14 10.24
N ASN A 23 -8.57 -17.08 10.75
CA ASN A 23 -9.50 -15.99 10.47
C ASN A 23 -9.02 -14.67 11.14
N GLY A 24 -7.70 -14.45 11.17
CA GLY A 24 -7.08 -13.21 11.63
C GLY A 24 -7.31 -12.11 10.61
N GLU A 25 -7.31 -10.87 11.09
CA GLU A 25 -7.36 -9.69 10.23
C GLU A 25 -6.13 -9.72 9.29
N GLN A 26 -6.32 -10.08 8.02
CA GLN A 26 -5.23 -10.17 7.04
C GLN A 26 -4.85 -8.76 6.56
N ILE A 27 -3.56 -8.43 6.59
CA ILE A 27 -3.06 -7.16 6.04
C ILE A 27 -3.21 -7.19 4.51
N LYS A 28 -3.85 -6.17 3.94
CA LYS A 28 -4.04 -6.07 2.49
C LYS A 28 -2.72 -5.89 1.77
N GLU A 29 -2.54 -6.67 0.71
CA GLU A 29 -1.46 -6.51 -0.27
C GLU A 29 -1.98 -5.72 -1.49
N ILE A 30 -1.08 -5.29 -2.36
CA ILE A 30 -1.40 -4.59 -3.61
C ILE A 30 -2.40 -5.38 -4.48
N SER A 31 -2.26 -6.70 -4.53
CA SER A 31 -3.16 -7.60 -5.28
C SER A 31 -4.59 -7.65 -4.75
N HIS A 32 -4.82 -7.21 -3.50
CA HIS A 32 -6.16 -7.16 -2.88
C HIS A 32 -6.89 -5.84 -3.17
N ILE A 33 -6.27 -4.92 -3.92
CA ILE A 33 -6.80 -3.58 -4.12
C ILE A 33 -7.69 -3.52 -5.34
N GLU A 34 -8.99 -3.34 -5.11
CA GLU A 34 -9.98 -3.16 -6.17
C GLU A 34 -10.34 -1.68 -6.32
N PRO A 35 -10.22 -1.06 -7.50
CA PRO A 35 -10.56 0.35 -7.72
C PRO A 35 -11.98 0.74 -7.24
N GLY A 36 -12.94 -0.19 -7.33
CA GLY A 36 -14.33 0.03 -6.96
C GLY A 36 -14.53 0.56 -5.54
N VAL A 37 -13.68 0.18 -4.58
CA VAL A 37 -13.78 0.63 -3.18
C VAL A 37 -13.50 2.12 -3.02
N PHE A 38 -12.78 2.73 -3.97
CA PHE A 38 -12.42 4.15 -3.94
C PHE A 38 -13.42 5.07 -4.64
N LYS A 39 -14.41 4.52 -5.36
CA LYS A 39 -15.38 5.27 -6.18
C LYS A 39 -16.11 6.38 -5.43
N LYS A 40 -16.31 6.24 -4.11
CA LYS A 40 -16.99 7.26 -3.29
C LYS A 40 -16.04 8.32 -2.72
N TYR A 41 -14.73 8.11 -2.79
CA TYR A 41 -13.70 9.01 -2.26
C TYR A 41 -12.96 9.77 -3.37
N THR A 42 -13.36 9.64 -4.62
CA THR A 42 -12.76 10.38 -5.72
C THR A 42 -12.97 11.88 -5.56
N GLY A 43 -11.91 12.68 -5.76
CA GLY A 43 -11.97 14.13 -5.56
C GLY A 43 -12.08 14.52 -4.08
N THR A 44 -11.52 13.71 -3.18
CA THR A 44 -11.49 14.03 -1.75
C THR A 44 -10.58 15.24 -1.53
N TYR A 45 -11.03 16.20 -0.72
CA TYR A 45 -10.17 17.26 -0.22
C TYR A 45 -9.38 16.77 0.99
N VAL A 46 -8.11 17.16 1.10
CA VAL A 46 -7.26 16.80 2.25
C VAL A 46 -7.85 17.20 3.61
N GLY A 47 -8.71 18.22 3.67
CA GLY A 47 -9.41 18.63 4.90
C GLY A 47 -10.55 17.69 5.32
N ASN A 48 -10.95 16.74 4.47
CA ASN A 48 -11.94 15.73 4.81
C ASN A 48 -11.25 14.53 5.47
N ASN A 49 -10.98 14.67 6.78
CA ASN A 49 -10.25 13.66 7.55
C ASN A 49 -10.85 12.26 7.45
N SER A 50 -12.19 12.17 7.44
CA SER A 50 -12.90 10.88 7.37
C SER A 50 -12.63 10.17 6.05
N ASP A 51 -12.77 10.86 4.93
CA ASP A 51 -12.58 10.25 3.62
C ASP A 51 -11.11 9.97 3.33
N VAL A 52 -10.19 10.85 3.74
CA VAL A 52 -8.74 10.58 3.64
C VAL A 52 -8.36 9.36 4.46
N PHE A 53 -8.84 9.25 5.70
CA PHE A 53 -8.60 8.06 6.53
C PHE A 53 -9.17 6.79 5.88
N ALA A 54 -10.36 6.89 5.31
CA ALA A 54 -11.00 5.76 4.66
C ALA A 54 -10.28 5.32 3.38
N ILE A 55 -9.73 6.26 2.59
CA ILE A 55 -8.83 5.93 1.47
C ILE A 55 -7.62 5.15 2.00
N VAL A 56 -6.90 5.71 2.97
CA VAL A 56 -5.67 5.11 3.52
C VAL A 56 -5.93 3.72 4.11
N LYS A 57 -7.06 3.50 4.78
CA LYS A 57 -7.46 2.19 5.32
C LYS A 57 -7.80 1.14 4.23
N ASN A 58 -8.13 1.57 3.02
CA ASN A 58 -8.39 0.69 1.90
C ASN A 58 -7.15 0.45 1.02
N LEU A 59 -6.03 1.11 1.29
CA LEU A 59 -4.75 0.88 0.62
C LEU A 59 -3.97 -0.29 1.25
N PRO A 60 -2.94 -0.83 0.56
CA PRO A 60 -2.03 -1.82 1.12
C PRO A 60 -1.44 -1.36 2.46
N GLY A 61 -1.45 -2.26 3.45
CA GLY A 61 -1.06 -1.95 4.82
C GLY A 61 -2.10 -1.16 5.62
N GLY A 62 -3.31 -0.94 5.08
CA GLY A 62 -4.38 -0.15 5.71
C GLY A 62 -4.81 -0.66 7.10
N GLU A 63 -4.70 -1.96 7.33
CA GLU A 63 -4.98 -2.61 8.63
C GLU A 63 -3.99 -2.15 9.71
N THR A 64 -2.76 -1.78 9.33
CA THR A 64 -1.71 -1.36 10.26
C THR A 64 -1.67 0.17 10.47
N VAL A 65 -2.61 0.95 9.95
CA VAL A 65 -2.61 2.42 10.06
C VAL A 65 -2.90 2.87 11.51
N GLN A 66 -1.90 3.34 12.25
CA GLN A 66 -2.06 3.86 13.62
C GLN A 66 -2.74 5.24 13.64
N SER A 67 -2.30 6.14 12.77
CA SER A 67 -2.78 7.51 12.76
C SER A 67 -2.53 8.19 11.41
N ILE A 68 -3.29 9.28 11.19
CA ILE A 68 -3.06 10.20 10.08
C ILE A 68 -2.94 11.64 10.60
N ASN A 69 -2.17 12.47 9.91
CA ASN A 69 -2.04 13.89 10.18
C ASN A 69 -2.12 14.66 8.86
N LEU A 70 -3.06 15.59 8.76
CA LEU A 70 -3.41 16.30 7.53
C LEU A 70 -2.98 17.78 7.52
N LYS A 71 -2.04 18.15 8.40
CA LYS A 71 -1.54 19.52 8.52
C LYS A 71 -0.85 20.00 7.25
N ASN A 72 -1.00 21.29 6.95
CA ASN A 72 -0.38 21.95 5.80
C ASN A 72 -0.69 21.27 4.46
N GLU A 73 -1.89 20.67 4.36
CA GLU A 73 -2.37 19.96 3.18
C GLU A 73 -1.50 18.75 2.80
N LYS A 74 -0.71 18.21 3.72
CA LYS A 74 0.06 16.97 3.53
C LYS A 74 -0.65 15.80 4.17
N ILE A 75 -0.56 14.61 3.58
CA ILE A 75 -1.10 13.38 4.16
C ILE A 75 0.04 12.62 4.81
N ALA A 76 0.19 12.74 6.13
CA ALA A 76 1.13 11.93 6.88
C ALA A 76 0.41 10.71 7.47
N VAL A 77 0.90 9.50 7.20
CA VAL A 77 0.35 8.23 7.69
C VAL A 77 1.40 7.51 8.51
N LYS A 78 1.04 7.15 9.75
CA LYS A 78 1.85 6.28 10.60
C LYS A 78 1.26 4.88 10.61
N TYR A 79 2.08 3.88 10.34
CA TYR A 79 1.78 2.46 10.39
C TYR A 79 2.45 1.81 11.61
N GLY A 80 1.84 0.75 12.14
CA GLY A 80 2.32 -0.01 13.30
C GLY A 80 1.18 -0.67 14.08
N GLU A 81 1.49 -1.23 15.25
CA GLU A 81 0.50 -1.90 16.10
C GLU A 81 -0.59 -0.94 16.63
N LYS A 82 -1.83 -1.40 16.66
CA LYS A 82 -2.96 -0.70 17.29
C LYS A 82 -3.25 -1.32 18.66
N LYS A 83 -3.47 -0.47 19.67
CA LYS A 83 -3.88 -0.91 21.03
C LYS A 83 -5.12 -1.80 21.09
N SER A 84 -5.97 -1.77 20.05
CA SER A 84 -7.21 -2.53 19.96
C SER A 84 -7.27 -3.41 18.70
N GLY A 85 -6.13 -3.67 18.06
CA GLY A 85 -6.05 -4.49 16.85
C GLY A 85 -5.76 -5.96 17.17
N ASN A 86 -6.11 -6.84 16.23
CA ASN A 86 -5.78 -8.27 16.33
C ASN A 86 -4.40 -8.61 15.70
N LEU A 87 -3.73 -7.61 15.12
CA LEU A 87 -2.41 -7.73 14.51
C LEU A 87 -1.33 -7.44 15.56
N THR A 88 -0.45 -8.41 15.78
CA THR A 88 0.72 -8.27 16.67
C THR A 88 1.85 -7.51 15.95
N GLU A 89 2.76 -6.95 16.73
CA GLU A 89 3.99 -6.31 16.23
C GLU A 89 4.77 -7.22 15.26
N ASP A 90 4.96 -8.50 15.62
CA ASP A 90 5.66 -9.50 14.78
C ASP A 90 5.02 -9.72 13.40
N ILE A 91 3.68 -9.75 13.33
CA ILE A 91 2.96 -9.88 12.04
C ILE A 91 3.17 -8.62 11.19
N ILE A 92 3.15 -7.44 11.83
CA ILE A 92 3.33 -6.16 11.17
C ILE A 92 4.77 -6.03 10.66
N GLU A 93 5.77 -6.37 11.48
CA GLU A 93 7.17 -6.35 11.10
C GLU A 93 7.44 -7.30 9.93
N THR A 94 6.97 -8.54 10.04
CA THR A 94 7.10 -9.56 8.98
C THR A 94 6.48 -9.09 7.66
N TYR A 95 5.36 -8.36 7.71
CA TYR A 95 4.72 -7.82 6.50
C TYR A 95 5.53 -6.68 5.87
N TRP A 96 5.93 -5.67 6.67
CA TRP A 96 6.55 -4.46 6.14
C TRP A 96 8.02 -4.66 5.76
N PHE A 97 8.76 -5.48 6.52
CA PHE A 97 10.20 -5.67 6.39
C PHE A 97 10.57 -7.02 5.75
N ASP A 98 9.74 -7.50 4.83
CA ASP A 98 10.02 -8.73 4.09
C ASP A 98 11.16 -8.58 3.07
N GLU A 99 11.67 -9.71 2.57
CA GLU A 99 12.72 -9.74 1.55
C GLU A 99 12.22 -9.30 0.14
N ARG A 100 10.92 -9.02 -0.01
CA ARG A 100 10.27 -8.74 -1.30
C ARG A 100 10.08 -7.26 -1.55
N ASP A 101 10.67 -6.40 -0.71
CA ASP A 101 10.63 -4.94 -0.83
C ASP A 101 9.20 -4.37 -0.66
N THR A 102 8.38 -5.05 0.16
CA THR A 102 6.96 -4.73 0.35
C THR A 102 6.74 -3.30 0.82
N MET A 103 7.54 -2.79 1.76
CA MET A 103 7.45 -1.39 2.19
C MET A 103 7.56 -0.39 1.05
N LYS A 104 8.60 -0.50 0.21
CA LYS A 104 8.81 0.43 -0.91
C LYS A 104 7.70 0.32 -1.96
N LYS A 105 7.24 -0.90 -2.26
CA LYS A 105 6.11 -1.12 -3.16
C LYS A 105 4.84 -0.45 -2.64
N ASN A 106 4.54 -0.63 -1.35
CA ASN A 106 3.38 -0.03 -0.71
C ASN A 106 3.47 1.49 -0.67
N PHE A 107 4.63 2.05 -0.31
CA PHE A 107 4.81 3.51 -0.30
C PHE A 107 4.59 4.11 -1.68
N LEU A 108 5.16 3.53 -2.72
CA LEU A 108 4.95 3.99 -4.09
C LEU A 108 3.48 3.83 -4.52
N PHE A 109 2.87 2.67 -4.29
CA PHE A 109 1.47 2.41 -4.62
C PHE A 109 0.53 3.39 -3.90
N ASN A 110 0.73 3.60 -2.61
CA ASN A 110 -0.09 4.47 -1.78
C ASN A 110 0.07 5.93 -2.21
N ALA A 111 1.30 6.36 -2.55
CA ALA A 111 1.52 7.69 -3.12
C ALA A 111 0.77 7.88 -4.44
N ILE A 112 0.76 6.88 -5.33
CA ILE A 112 0.03 6.94 -6.62
C ILE A 112 -1.45 7.14 -6.36
N TYR A 113 -2.06 6.31 -5.52
CA TYR A 113 -3.49 6.39 -5.23
C TYR A 113 -3.86 7.70 -4.54
N LEU A 114 -3.09 8.14 -3.54
CA LEU A 114 -3.35 9.41 -2.84
C LEU A 114 -3.21 10.61 -3.77
N ALA A 115 -2.26 10.59 -4.72
CA ALA A 115 -2.10 11.66 -5.68
C ALA A 115 -3.31 11.83 -6.61
N ILE A 116 -4.04 10.75 -6.86
CA ILE A 116 -5.18 10.76 -7.77
C ILE A 116 -6.49 11.00 -7.00
N LEU A 117 -6.65 10.38 -5.84
CA LEU A 117 -7.88 10.45 -5.04
C LEU A 117 -7.99 11.72 -4.19
N VAL A 118 -6.86 12.33 -3.82
CA VAL A 118 -6.80 13.57 -3.02
C VAL A 118 -6.05 14.67 -3.78
N PRO A 119 -6.67 15.29 -4.81
CA PRO A 119 -5.93 16.11 -5.77
C PRO A 119 -5.27 17.36 -5.19
N ASN A 120 -5.79 17.90 -4.08
CA ASN A 120 -5.24 19.10 -3.44
C ASN A 120 -4.16 18.81 -2.38
N ALA A 121 -3.78 17.55 -2.15
CA ALA A 121 -2.71 17.23 -1.20
C ALA A 121 -1.35 17.74 -1.70
N LYS A 122 -0.58 18.46 -0.88
CA LYS A 122 0.77 18.97 -1.23
C LYS A 122 1.86 17.91 -1.19
N GLY A 123 1.61 16.79 -0.52
CA GLY A 123 2.56 15.69 -0.42
C GLY A 123 2.09 14.60 0.54
N TYR A 124 2.89 13.56 0.64
CA TYR A 124 2.60 12.35 1.38
C TYR A 124 3.83 11.98 2.21
N ASP A 125 3.60 11.66 3.48
CA ASP A 125 4.62 11.18 4.39
C ASP A 125 4.15 9.82 4.94
N PHE A 126 4.95 8.77 4.79
CA PHE A 126 4.65 7.44 5.31
C PHE A 126 5.71 7.07 6.33
N GLN A 127 5.30 6.55 7.48
CA GLN A 127 6.20 6.05 8.51
C GLN A 127 5.76 4.68 8.99
N VAL A 128 6.68 3.72 9.02
CA VAL A 128 6.53 2.43 9.68
C VAL A 128 7.75 2.19 10.55
N GLU A 129 7.54 1.98 11.84
CA GLU A 129 8.61 1.94 12.84
C GLU A 129 9.60 3.10 12.69
N ASN A 130 10.88 2.78 12.51
CA ASN A 130 11.96 3.74 12.30
C ASN A 130 12.18 4.09 10.82
N GLN A 131 11.36 3.65 9.87
CA GLN A 131 11.50 3.96 8.45
C GLN A 131 10.47 5.00 8.03
N SER A 132 10.91 6.02 7.30
CA SER A 132 10.07 7.09 6.80
C SER A 132 10.34 7.39 5.33
N PHE A 133 9.27 7.73 4.60
CA PHE A 133 9.32 8.16 3.21
C PHE A 133 8.46 9.41 3.05
N ALA A 134 8.99 10.41 2.38
CA ALA A 134 8.30 11.66 2.11
C ALA A 134 8.40 11.98 0.61
N LEU A 135 7.28 12.35 0.02
CA LEU A 135 7.20 12.72 -1.40
C LEU A 135 6.26 13.91 -1.57
N LYS A 136 6.74 14.96 -2.22
CA LYS A 136 5.88 16.08 -2.58
C LYS A 136 5.08 15.77 -3.82
N ARG A 137 3.87 16.33 -3.92
CA ARG A 137 3.04 16.20 -5.12
C ARG A 137 3.72 16.79 -6.36
N GLU A 138 4.40 17.91 -6.22
CA GLU A 138 5.10 18.60 -7.33
C GLU A 138 6.21 17.75 -7.96
N GLU A 139 6.85 16.90 -7.15
CA GLU A 139 7.88 15.95 -7.58
C GLU A 139 7.25 14.68 -8.17
N HIS A 140 6.11 14.25 -7.62
CA HIS A 140 5.43 13.02 -8.01
C HIS A 140 4.65 13.14 -9.33
N LEU A 141 3.93 14.25 -9.54
CA LEU A 141 3.04 14.42 -10.70
C LEU A 141 3.75 14.27 -12.06
N PRO A 142 4.94 14.85 -12.29
CA PRO A 142 5.66 14.65 -13.55
C PRO A 142 5.97 13.18 -13.84
N ILE A 143 6.31 12.40 -12.82
CA ILE A 143 6.55 10.97 -12.92
C ILE A 143 5.25 10.26 -13.34
N LEU A 144 4.13 10.58 -12.68
CA LEU A 144 2.84 9.99 -13.04
C LEU A 144 2.41 10.33 -14.47
N TYR A 145 2.58 11.58 -14.92
CA TYR A 145 2.23 11.96 -16.30
C TYR A 145 3.12 11.31 -17.36
N LYS A 146 4.37 10.97 -17.01
CA LYS A 146 5.27 10.22 -17.89
C LYS A 146 4.84 8.75 -18.00
N GLU A 147 4.50 8.13 -16.87
CA GLU A 147 4.09 6.73 -16.83
C GLU A 147 2.66 6.51 -17.31
N PHE A 148 1.78 7.51 -17.18
CA PHE A 148 0.35 7.45 -17.48
C PHE A 148 -0.10 8.64 -18.31
N ASN A 149 -0.12 8.48 -19.63
CA ASN A 149 -0.52 9.53 -20.58
C ASN A 149 -2.01 9.90 -20.50
N ASP A 150 -2.84 8.99 -20.01
CA ASP A 150 -4.27 9.13 -19.80
C ASP A 150 -4.64 9.58 -18.37
N LEU A 151 -3.64 9.89 -17.53
CA LEU A 151 -3.88 10.43 -16.21
C LEU A 151 -4.66 11.75 -16.30
N PRO A 152 -5.78 11.91 -15.58
CA PRO A 152 -6.58 13.14 -15.63
C PRO A 152 -5.78 14.35 -15.14
N LYS A 153 -5.92 15.47 -15.85
CA LYS A 153 -5.23 16.74 -15.58
C LYS A 153 -6.20 17.82 -15.17
N ASP A 154 -5.68 18.85 -14.51
CA ASP A 154 -6.43 20.06 -14.14
C ASP A 154 -7.74 19.69 -13.44
N ASP A 155 -8.86 20.29 -13.84
CA ASP A 155 -10.15 20.05 -13.21
C ASP A 155 -10.70 18.63 -13.45
N LEU A 156 -10.19 17.90 -14.46
CA LEU A 156 -10.64 16.55 -14.77
C LEU A 156 -10.31 15.54 -13.67
N ILE A 157 -9.27 15.81 -12.87
CA ILE A 157 -8.90 14.95 -11.73
C ILE A 157 -9.93 14.98 -10.59
N TRP A 158 -10.84 15.97 -10.60
CA TRP A 158 -11.97 16.01 -9.67
C TRP A 158 -13.19 15.23 -10.18
N ASN A 159 -13.20 14.85 -11.47
CA ASN A 159 -14.32 14.13 -12.05
C ASN A 159 -14.26 12.64 -11.69
N LYS A 160 -15.25 12.21 -10.91
CA LYS A 160 -15.42 10.81 -10.48
C LYS A 160 -15.40 9.80 -11.63
N GLY A 161 -16.12 10.05 -12.72
CA GLY A 161 -16.20 9.12 -13.83
C GLY A 161 -14.85 8.96 -14.53
N ILE A 162 -14.17 10.08 -14.77
CA ILE A 162 -12.87 10.11 -15.45
C ILE A 162 -11.80 9.42 -14.61
N VAL A 163 -11.67 9.75 -13.32
CA VAL A 163 -10.69 9.11 -12.44
C VAL A 163 -10.97 7.62 -12.24
N MET A 164 -12.23 7.21 -12.13
CA MET A 164 -12.53 5.78 -12.02
C MET A 164 -12.20 5.02 -13.30
N ASN A 165 -12.48 5.61 -14.47
CA ASN A 165 -12.07 5.02 -15.75
C ASN A 165 -10.54 4.89 -15.84
N PHE A 166 -9.80 5.89 -15.35
CA PHE A 166 -8.35 5.80 -15.25
C PHE A 166 -7.90 4.60 -14.42
N PHE A 167 -8.44 4.43 -13.20
CA PHE A 167 -8.05 3.30 -12.34
C PHE A 167 -8.42 1.94 -12.95
N TYR A 168 -9.63 1.78 -13.47
CA TYR A 168 -10.03 0.52 -14.11
C TYR A 168 -9.19 0.19 -15.34
N GLY A 169 -8.79 1.20 -16.13
CA GLY A 169 -7.96 1.01 -17.31
C GLY A 169 -6.47 0.76 -17.00
N ASN A 170 -5.98 1.22 -15.83
CA ASN A 170 -4.56 1.22 -15.50
C ASN A 170 -4.17 0.36 -14.30
N GLN A 171 -5.10 -0.37 -13.67
CA GLN A 171 -4.78 -1.17 -12.47
C GLN A 171 -3.56 -2.08 -12.68
N GLU A 172 -3.57 -2.93 -13.72
CA GLU A 172 -2.45 -3.83 -14.02
C GLU A 172 -1.15 -3.07 -14.33
N LYS A 173 -1.26 -1.89 -14.95
CA LYS A 173 -0.10 -1.05 -15.27
C LYS A 173 0.53 -0.45 -14.01
N ILE A 174 -0.29 0.03 -13.06
CA ILE A 174 0.16 0.49 -11.75
C ILE A 174 0.86 -0.67 -11.02
N GLU A 175 0.24 -1.85 -10.99
CA GLU A 175 0.82 -3.05 -10.36
C GLU A 175 2.18 -3.44 -10.99
N LYS A 176 2.29 -3.40 -12.32
CA LYS A 176 3.56 -3.65 -13.04
C LYS A 176 4.61 -2.60 -12.71
N LEU A 177 4.23 -1.32 -12.68
CA LEU A 177 5.14 -0.21 -12.37
C LEU A 177 5.72 -0.35 -10.96
N VAL A 178 4.87 -0.57 -9.95
CA VAL A 178 5.34 -0.74 -8.56
C VAL A 178 6.16 -2.01 -8.38
N ASN A 179 5.91 -3.06 -9.16
CA ASN A 179 6.71 -4.30 -9.11
C ASN A 179 8.00 -4.24 -9.93
N ASN A 180 8.17 -3.26 -10.82
CA ASN A 180 9.39 -3.06 -11.58
C ASN A 180 10.57 -2.67 -10.67
N LYS A 181 11.57 -3.55 -10.56
CA LYS A 181 12.73 -3.37 -9.67
C LYS A 181 13.59 -2.18 -10.06
N ASP A 182 13.83 -1.98 -11.35
CA ASP A 182 14.69 -0.91 -11.85
C ASP A 182 14.04 0.46 -11.64
N PHE A 183 12.73 0.55 -11.93
CA PHE A 183 11.96 1.75 -11.65
C PHE A 183 11.97 2.09 -10.16
N ARG A 184 11.67 1.12 -9.27
CA ARG A 184 11.74 1.36 -7.83
C ARG A 184 13.13 1.79 -7.39
N LYS A 185 14.18 1.14 -7.89
CA LYS A 185 15.55 1.51 -7.54
C LYS A 185 15.80 2.99 -7.89
N GLN A 186 15.54 3.39 -9.14
CA GLN A 186 15.72 4.77 -9.57
C GLN A 186 14.87 5.74 -8.73
N PHE A 187 13.60 5.41 -8.53
CA PHE A 187 12.67 6.25 -7.78
C PHE A 187 13.13 6.48 -6.34
N PHE A 188 13.55 5.43 -5.63
CA PHE A 188 14.01 5.55 -4.24
C PHE A 188 15.48 5.99 -4.10
N ASP A 189 16.27 5.97 -5.17
CA ASP A 189 17.58 6.65 -5.18
C ASP A 189 17.37 8.19 -5.13
N GLU A 190 16.34 8.70 -5.82
CA GLU A 190 15.97 10.14 -5.82
C GLU A 190 15.10 10.51 -4.59
N HIS A 191 14.23 9.61 -4.14
CA HIS A 191 13.29 9.80 -3.05
C HIS A 191 13.50 8.75 -1.95
N SER A 192 14.65 8.79 -1.28
CA SER A 192 15.07 7.72 -0.36
C SER A 192 14.17 7.55 0.85
N VAL A 193 13.95 6.29 1.22
CA VAL A 193 13.46 5.91 2.56
C VAL A 193 14.58 6.22 3.55
N ARG A 194 14.22 6.86 4.67
CA ARG A 194 15.15 7.35 5.69
C ARG A 194 14.80 6.79 7.04
N GLU A 195 15.82 6.58 7.86
CA GLU A 195 15.59 6.34 9.28
C GLU A 195 14.96 7.58 9.93
N SER A 196 13.82 7.42 10.59
CA SER A 196 13.17 8.46 11.37
C SER A 196 13.96 8.66 12.67
N LYS A 197 14.25 9.93 12.98
CA LYS A 197 14.89 10.33 14.24
C LYS A 197 13.96 10.22 15.44
#